data_AF-A0A7K4RYU2-F1
#
_entry.id   AF-A0A7K4RYU2-F1
#
_cell.length_a   1.000
_cell.length_b   1.000
_cell.length_c   1.000
_cell.angle_alpha   90.00
_cell.angle_beta   90.00
_cell.angle_gamma   90.00
#
_symmetry.space_group_name_H-M   'P 1'
#
loop_
_entity.id
_entity.type
_entity.pdbx_description
1 polymer ?
#
loop_
_entity_poly.entity_id
_entity_poly.type
_entity_poly.pdbx_seq_one_letter_code
_entity_poly.pdbx_strand_id
1 'polypeptide(L)'
;VMSCGNDFVETLKKIGYPKADELNGEDFDWLFESSEEKSFMEWFCGNVNEQCVVSEKELQEFDSLLESGKPILEESALDEVLKTLKPVASKNSSQEEADKEKERKKLEDELQTLQKFKKLQIHRHNKLQMMISANSQVLQSLKSEEKEAHKDLKEGLAVFTAANNKLSNELQSLIDSAKKLASFFTASDTEEGSGSHPVFFSQLSLDKYLSQEEQSTAALISYLKTHSFQGMSKWVENSHEDSFLLADICKEVTCDGSDEICEESIELARLQTAYICAQHQLIQMQAKEESMNSAIKCAESMVQSLNDKDTGKQENLDTKISSLNDEISTIKQDISRINNEELLPLLKENARLFTAPVVKSYLDRQIAQQDYYASRQDEICRHLVRQNASFELIELAYEMEMKKHKEICCHLENLVESLKQSISEVQQRLQVIAEQTQHAKPRKTISSNDGFSCRLYQLLEGENKNQQLFKTYESLEQMAQKLKQDCTTAQDQLAASSQEQSLLLSKLESDIDTLCDALYRGGNQIQLRSQELTEQFDQLEGDLKKLNRLLMDLLADVKSKRNFLESNKLHQMERNLYVYFFKDQDHLKEMVEKLEQQAEAKASGLEDENFTTS
;
A
#
# COMPACT_ATOMS: atom_id res chain seq x y z
N VAL A 1 -15.25 -39.63 18.47
CA VAL A 1 -16.40 -40.23 19.18
C VAL A 1 -16.18 -41.72 19.07
N MET A 2 -15.97 -42.42 20.19
CA MET A 2 -15.87 -43.89 20.17
C MET A 2 -17.25 -44.43 19.83
N SER A 3 -17.35 -45.30 18.82
CA SER A 3 -18.60 -45.94 18.37
C SER A 3 -19.09 -46.88 19.48
N CYS A 4 -20.31 -46.68 19.97
CA CYS A 4 -20.92 -47.51 21.02
C CYS A 4 -21.28 -48.90 20.49
N GLY A 5 -21.51 -49.04 19.18
CA GLY A 5 -21.74 -50.30 18.50
C GLY A 5 -20.52 -51.22 18.48
N ASN A 6 -19.30 -50.67 18.54
CA ASN A 6 -18.08 -51.48 18.71
C ASN A 6 -18.04 -52.17 20.08
N ASP A 7 -18.46 -51.49 21.14
CA ASP A 7 -18.51 -52.08 22.49
C ASP A 7 -19.50 -53.26 22.52
N PHE A 8 -20.62 -53.14 21.81
CA PHE A 8 -21.60 -54.22 21.66
C PHE A 8 -21.03 -55.45 20.93
N VAL A 9 -20.36 -55.24 19.79
CA VAL A 9 -19.73 -56.35 19.04
C VAL A 9 -18.59 -56.98 19.85
N GLU A 10 -17.84 -56.20 20.63
CA GLU A 10 -16.81 -56.74 21.53
C GLU A 10 -17.41 -57.60 22.64
N THR A 11 -18.53 -57.19 23.24
CA THR A 11 -19.25 -58.02 24.22
C THR A 11 -19.82 -59.29 23.58
N LEU A 12 -20.31 -59.24 22.33
CA LEU A 12 -20.72 -60.44 21.57
C LEU A 12 -19.56 -61.42 21.31
N LYS A 13 -18.35 -60.91 21.07
CA LYS A 13 -17.13 -61.73 20.96
C LYS A 13 -16.77 -62.36 22.30
N LYS A 14 -16.84 -61.60 23.39
CA LYS A 14 -16.58 -62.10 24.75
C LYS A 14 -17.53 -63.24 25.13
N ILE A 15 -18.81 -63.19 24.75
CA ILE A 15 -19.76 -64.28 25.03
C ILE A 15 -19.69 -65.45 24.03
N GLY A 16 -18.74 -65.43 23.08
CA GLY A 16 -18.49 -66.55 22.15
C GLY A 16 -19.53 -66.70 21.03
N TYR A 17 -20.19 -65.63 20.60
CA TYR A 17 -21.19 -65.70 19.52
C TYR A 17 -20.53 -66.11 18.17
N PRO A 18 -20.99 -67.18 17.48
CA PRO A 18 -20.24 -67.81 16.38
C PRO A 18 -19.96 -66.93 15.15
N LYS A 19 -20.74 -65.86 14.95
CA LYS A 19 -20.59 -64.92 13.82
C LYS A 19 -20.11 -63.54 14.25
N ALA A 20 -19.67 -63.38 15.50
CA ALA A 20 -19.30 -62.06 16.03
C ALA A 20 -18.11 -61.43 15.29
N ASP A 21 -17.24 -62.24 14.67
CA ASP A 21 -16.11 -61.75 13.88
C ASP A 21 -16.49 -61.23 12.49
N GLU A 22 -17.70 -61.54 12.00
CA GLU A 22 -18.23 -61.06 10.71
C GLU A 22 -19.04 -59.76 10.84
N LEU A 23 -19.26 -59.28 12.07
CA LEU A 23 -20.09 -58.11 12.37
C LEU A 23 -19.22 -56.85 12.50
N ASN A 24 -19.64 -55.75 11.86
CA ASN A 24 -19.04 -54.43 12.02
C ASN A 24 -19.81 -53.63 13.07
N GLY A 25 -19.13 -53.04 14.05
CA GLY A 25 -19.79 -52.28 15.12
C GLY A 25 -20.50 -51.00 14.64
N GLU A 26 -20.05 -50.40 13.55
CA GLU A 26 -20.69 -49.21 12.95
C GLU A 26 -22.14 -49.50 12.48
N ASP A 27 -22.44 -50.74 12.08
CA ASP A 27 -23.79 -51.16 11.67
C ASP A 27 -24.78 -51.24 12.85
N PHE A 28 -24.28 -51.16 14.09
CA PHE A 28 -25.07 -51.31 15.33
C PHE A 28 -25.13 -50.02 16.17
N ASP A 29 -24.53 -48.92 15.72
CA ASP A 29 -24.56 -47.65 16.44
C ASP A 29 -25.99 -47.09 16.62
N TRP A 30 -26.91 -47.42 15.70
CA TRP A 30 -28.32 -47.03 15.78
C TRP A 30 -29.05 -47.56 17.01
N LEU A 31 -28.62 -48.70 17.58
CA LEU A 31 -29.22 -49.27 18.80
C LEU A 31 -28.99 -48.41 20.06
N PHE A 32 -28.03 -47.48 19.99
CA PHE A 32 -27.69 -46.57 21.09
C PHE A 32 -28.29 -45.17 20.90
N GLU A 33 -29.07 -44.94 19.84
CA GLU A 33 -29.70 -43.65 19.55
C GLU A 33 -31.04 -43.46 20.29
N SER A 34 -31.76 -44.55 20.61
CA SER A 34 -33.01 -44.48 21.36
C SER A 34 -32.75 -44.45 22.89
N SER A 35 -33.41 -43.56 23.62
CA SER A 35 -33.12 -43.34 25.05
C SER A 35 -33.51 -44.51 25.96
N GLU A 36 -34.48 -45.33 25.54
CA GLU A 36 -34.96 -46.48 26.30
C GLU A 36 -34.08 -47.73 26.09
N GLU A 37 -33.61 -47.95 24.86
CA GLU A 37 -32.74 -49.09 24.54
C GLU A 37 -31.28 -48.81 24.94
N LYS A 38 -30.85 -47.54 24.94
CA LYS A 38 -29.49 -47.16 25.35
C LYS A 38 -29.13 -47.60 26.76
N SER A 39 -30.01 -47.40 27.74
CA SER A 39 -29.73 -47.81 29.13
C SER A 39 -29.62 -49.32 29.29
N PHE A 40 -30.40 -50.08 28.52
CA PHE A 40 -30.30 -51.53 28.47
C PHE A 40 -29.02 -51.99 27.77
N MET A 41 -28.67 -51.38 26.64
CA MET A 41 -27.48 -51.74 25.86
C MET A 41 -26.18 -51.38 26.59
N GLU A 42 -26.12 -50.25 27.28
CA GLU A 42 -25.00 -49.91 28.16
C GLU A 42 -24.88 -50.91 29.33
N TRP A 43 -26.01 -51.32 29.93
CA TRP A 43 -26.01 -52.36 30.96
C TRP A 43 -25.53 -53.71 30.42
N PHE A 44 -26.01 -54.13 29.25
CA PHE A 44 -25.63 -55.39 28.60
C PHE A 44 -24.13 -55.42 28.29
N CYS A 45 -23.59 -54.37 27.67
CA CYS A 45 -22.18 -54.28 27.32
C CYS A 45 -21.28 -54.21 28.57
N GLY A 46 -21.78 -53.66 29.68
CA GLY A 46 -21.04 -53.54 30.94
C GLY A 46 -21.10 -54.75 31.87
N ASN A 47 -22.16 -55.57 31.82
CA ASN A 47 -22.40 -56.61 32.82
C ASN A 47 -22.42 -58.05 32.28
N VAL A 48 -22.59 -58.26 30.98
CA VAL A 48 -22.58 -59.61 30.39
C VAL A 48 -21.16 -60.00 30.00
N ASN A 49 -20.70 -61.16 30.49
CA ASN A 49 -19.35 -61.68 30.22
C ASN A 49 -19.38 -63.21 29.98
N GLU A 50 -18.20 -63.80 29.78
CA GLU A 50 -18.01 -65.25 29.54
C GLU A 50 -18.66 -66.16 30.59
N GLN A 51 -18.87 -65.69 31.83
CA GLN A 51 -19.49 -66.46 32.91
C GLN A 51 -21.02 -66.49 32.84
N CYS A 52 -21.63 -65.62 32.02
CA CYS A 52 -23.07 -65.58 31.81
C CYS A 52 -23.53 -66.54 30.69
N VAL A 53 -22.62 -67.27 30.06
CA VAL A 53 -22.89 -68.19 28.96
C VAL A 53 -22.86 -69.62 29.50
N VAL A 54 -24.01 -70.29 29.45
CA VAL A 54 -24.13 -71.69 29.86
C VAL A 54 -23.37 -72.56 28.87
N SER A 55 -22.37 -73.30 29.34
CA SER A 55 -21.61 -74.23 28.50
C SER A 55 -22.43 -75.49 28.17
N GLU A 56 -22.15 -76.15 27.04
CA GLU A 56 -22.83 -77.39 26.64
C GLU A 56 -22.72 -78.52 27.70
N LYS A 57 -21.66 -78.49 28.51
CA LYS A 57 -21.49 -79.41 29.65
C LYS A 57 -22.42 -79.07 30.81
N GLU A 58 -22.55 -77.80 31.15
CA GLU A 58 -23.48 -77.34 32.21
C GLU A 58 -24.93 -77.56 31.79
N LEU A 59 -25.23 -77.45 30.49
CA LEU A 59 -26.55 -77.76 29.92
C LEU A 59 -26.85 -79.27 30.02
N GLN A 60 -25.89 -80.14 29.71
CA GLN A 60 -26.01 -81.58 29.92
C GLN A 60 -26.09 -81.98 31.40
N GLU A 61 -25.36 -81.28 32.28
CA GLU A 61 -25.44 -81.48 33.74
C GLU A 61 -26.80 -81.02 34.28
N PHE A 62 -27.36 -79.93 33.75
CA PHE A 62 -28.70 -79.44 34.08
C PHE A 62 -29.80 -80.38 33.57
N ASP A 63 -29.69 -80.87 32.33
CA ASP A 63 -30.60 -81.87 31.77
C ASP A 63 -30.53 -83.19 32.56
N SER A 64 -29.32 -83.61 32.96
CA SER A 64 -29.13 -84.75 33.87
C SER A 64 -29.73 -84.51 35.26
N LEU A 65 -29.71 -83.26 35.75
CA LEU A 65 -30.31 -82.87 37.03
C LEU A 65 -31.85 -82.88 36.96
N LEU A 66 -32.42 -82.42 35.84
CA LEU A 66 -33.86 -82.50 35.53
C LEU A 66 -34.33 -83.97 35.42
N GLU A 67 -33.58 -84.81 34.72
CA GLU A 67 -33.87 -86.25 34.61
C GLU A 67 -33.71 -86.99 35.95
N SER A 68 -32.88 -86.47 36.87
CA SER A 68 -32.66 -87.06 38.20
C SER A 68 -33.80 -86.84 39.21
N GLY A 69 -34.83 -86.05 38.87
CA GLY A 69 -36.04 -85.85 39.67
C GLY A 69 -35.83 -85.18 41.05
N LYS A 70 -34.68 -84.53 41.27
CA LYS A 70 -34.42 -83.75 42.50
C LYS A 70 -35.12 -82.39 42.41
N PRO A 71 -35.70 -81.87 43.52
CA PRO A 71 -36.35 -80.56 43.51
C PRO A 71 -35.32 -79.46 43.25
N ILE A 72 -35.48 -78.75 42.14
CA ILE A 72 -34.70 -77.55 41.80
C ILE A 72 -35.35 -76.38 42.54
N LEU A 73 -34.54 -75.55 43.20
CA LEU A 73 -35.02 -74.35 43.91
C LEU A 73 -35.49 -73.31 42.88
N GLU A 74 -36.78 -73.32 42.57
CA GLU A 74 -37.43 -72.26 41.80
C GLU A 74 -37.67 -71.01 42.66
N GLU A 75 -37.87 -69.87 41.98
CA GLU A 75 -37.98 -68.50 42.52
C GLU A 75 -38.85 -68.40 43.80
N SER A 76 -39.94 -69.17 43.88
CA SER A 76 -40.85 -69.18 45.04
C SER A 76 -40.27 -69.87 46.29
N ALA A 77 -39.39 -70.86 46.14
CA ALA A 77 -38.75 -71.57 47.26
C ALA A 77 -37.52 -70.82 47.82
N LEU A 78 -36.83 -70.04 46.97
CA LEU A 78 -35.71 -69.19 47.38
C LEU A 78 -36.20 -67.97 48.20
N ASP A 79 -37.37 -67.42 47.84
CA ASP A 79 -38.01 -66.33 48.56
C ASP A 79 -38.48 -66.72 49.97
N GLU A 80 -38.83 -67.99 50.20
CA GLU A 80 -39.13 -68.51 51.55
C GLU A 80 -37.86 -68.66 52.41
N VAL A 81 -36.74 -69.09 51.82
CA VAL A 81 -35.45 -69.20 52.53
C VAL A 81 -34.92 -67.81 52.92
N LEU A 82 -35.02 -66.82 52.04
CA LEU A 82 -34.61 -65.44 52.33
C LEU A 82 -35.48 -64.78 53.42
N LYS A 83 -36.76 -65.16 53.55
CA LYS A 83 -37.63 -64.70 54.65
C LYS A 83 -37.27 -65.29 56.02
N THR A 84 -36.52 -66.39 56.09
CA THR A 84 -36.07 -67.00 57.36
C THR A 84 -34.79 -66.38 57.92
N LEU A 85 -34.06 -65.60 57.13
CA LEU A 85 -32.87 -64.85 57.58
C LEU A 85 -33.28 -63.50 58.21
N LYS A 86 -33.77 -63.54 59.45
CA LYS A 86 -33.85 -62.32 60.29
C LYS A 86 -32.49 -62.04 60.95
N PRO A 87 -32.04 -60.77 61.02
CA PRO A 87 -30.77 -60.42 61.63
C PRO A 87 -30.83 -60.71 63.14
N VAL A 88 -29.83 -61.45 63.61
CA VAL A 88 -29.60 -61.79 65.02
C VAL A 88 -29.42 -60.50 65.82
N ALA A 89 -30.47 -60.10 66.54
CA ALA A 89 -30.39 -59.07 67.56
C ALA A 89 -29.56 -59.62 68.74
N SER A 90 -28.24 -59.45 68.66
CA SER A 90 -27.33 -59.70 69.77
C SER A 90 -27.48 -58.56 70.79
N LYS A 91 -28.22 -58.84 71.87
CA LYS A 91 -28.20 -58.06 73.11
C LYS A 91 -26.76 -57.95 73.60
N ASN A 92 -26.19 -56.74 73.65
CA ASN A 92 -25.31 -56.27 74.73
C ASN A 92 -24.98 -54.77 74.58
N SER A 93 -25.10 -54.06 75.72
CA SER A 93 -24.68 -52.68 76.02
C SER A 93 -25.56 -51.51 75.54
N SER A 94 -26.17 -50.83 76.52
CA SER A 94 -26.90 -49.56 76.41
C SER A 94 -26.00 -48.33 76.20
N GLN A 95 -24.69 -48.53 76.02
CA GLN A 95 -23.72 -47.45 75.80
C GLN A 95 -23.49 -47.23 74.29
N GLU A 96 -23.45 -48.30 73.50
CA GLU A 96 -23.28 -48.21 72.04
C GLU A 96 -24.46 -47.56 71.33
N GLU A 97 -25.70 -47.74 71.79
CA GLU A 97 -26.88 -47.11 71.16
C GLU A 97 -26.91 -45.59 71.37
N ALA A 98 -26.44 -45.08 72.51
CA ALA A 98 -26.37 -43.64 72.76
C ALA A 98 -25.26 -42.96 71.94
N ASP A 99 -24.14 -43.66 71.72
CA ASP A 99 -23.05 -43.16 70.87
C ASP A 99 -23.38 -43.32 69.37
N LYS A 100 -24.04 -44.41 68.96
CA LYS A 100 -24.60 -44.57 67.59
C LYS A 100 -25.70 -43.56 67.27
N GLU A 101 -26.56 -43.20 68.23
CA GLU A 101 -27.59 -42.16 68.05
C GLU A 101 -26.97 -40.75 67.95
N LYS A 102 -25.90 -40.48 68.71
CA LYS A 102 -25.13 -39.23 68.59
C LYS A 102 -24.35 -39.16 67.27
N GLU A 103 -23.76 -40.25 66.83
CA GLU A 103 -23.11 -40.35 65.53
C GLU A 103 -24.12 -40.20 64.40
N ARG A 104 -25.29 -40.84 64.49
CA ARG A 104 -26.40 -40.65 63.53
C ARG A 104 -26.85 -39.19 63.46
N LYS A 105 -27.02 -38.51 64.60
CA LYS A 105 -27.34 -37.08 64.62
C LYS A 105 -26.24 -36.21 64.00
N LYS A 106 -24.96 -36.50 64.29
CA LYS A 106 -23.84 -35.79 63.65
C LYS A 106 -23.80 -36.01 62.14
N LEU A 107 -24.01 -37.25 61.69
CA LEU A 107 -24.11 -37.60 60.28
C LEU A 107 -25.32 -36.93 59.61
N GLU A 108 -26.48 -36.87 60.26
CA GLU A 108 -27.67 -36.18 59.76
C GLU A 108 -27.44 -34.66 59.63
N ASP A 109 -26.81 -34.05 60.62
CA ASP A 109 -26.42 -32.63 60.60
C ASP A 109 -25.39 -32.38 59.49
N GLU A 110 -24.40 -33.25 59.33
CA GLU A 110 -23.40 -33.19 58.27
C GLU A 110 -24.06 -33.35 56.88
N LEU A 111 -25.00 -34.27 56.71
CA LEU A 111 -25.78 -34.47 55.49
C LEU A 111 -26.61 -33.21 55.17
N GLN A 112 -27.22 -32.58 56.18
CA GLN A 112 -27.92 -31.30 56.02
C GLN A 112 -26.99 -30.18 55.58
N THR A 113 -25.78 -30.09 56.14
CA THR A 113 -24.79 -29.07 55.74
C THR A 113 -24.28 -29.32 54.33
N LEU A 114 -24.02 -30.57 53.95
CA LEU A 114 -23.63 -30.98 52.60
C LEU A 114 -24.75 -30.69 51.59
N GLN A 115 -26.02 -30.93 51.94
CA GLN A 115 -27.15 -30.55 51.09
C GLN A 115 -27.25 -29.03 50.90
N LYS A 116 -27.04 -28.24 51.95
CA LYS A 116 -26.99 -26.77 51.84
C LYS A 116 -25.81 -26.33 50.96
N PHE A 117 -24.65 -26.95 51.11
CA PHE A 117 -23.48 -26.70 50.27
C PHE A 117 -23.72 -27.05 48.80
N LYS A 118 -24.32 -28.21 48.52
CA LYS A 118 -24.74 -28.63 47.17
C LYS A 118 -25.69 -27.62 46.53
N LYS A 119 -26.72 -27.17 47.26
CA LYS A 119 -27.66 -26.13 46.76
C LYS A 119 -26.94 -24.81 46.45
N LEU A 120 -26.01 -24.38 47.30
CA LEU A 120 -25.21 -23.19 47.05
C LEU A 120 -24.30 -23.34 45.82
N GLN A 121 -23.69 -24.51 45.64
CA GLN A 121 -22.84 -24.81 44.49
C GLN A 121 -23.62 -24.83 43.19
N ILE A 122 -24.82 -25.44 43.17
CA ILE A 122 -25.74 -25.40 42.03
C ILE A 122 -26.15 -23.96 41.73
N HIS A 123 -26.49 -23.15 42.74
CA HIS A 123 -26.85 -21.75 42.54
C HIS A 123 -25.69 -20.94 41.92
N ARG A 124 -24.46 -21.14 42.40
CA ARG A 124 -23.25 -20.52 41.83
C ARG A 124 -23.01 -20.96 40.39
N HIS A 125 -23.17 -22.25 40.11
CA HIS A 125 -23.04 -22.80 38.76
C HIS A 125 -24.07 -22.18 37.80
N ASN A 126 -25.35 -22.17 38.18
CA ASN A 126 -26.41 -21.57 37.37
C ASN A 126 -26.17 -20.07 37.12
N LYS A 127 -25.68 -19.34 38.15
CA LYS A 127 -25.31 -17.92 38.01
C LYS A 127 -24.15 -17.72 37.03
N LEU A 128 -23.13 -18.57 37.09
CA LEU A 128 -22.01 -18.54 36.14
C LEU A 128 -22.47 -18.88 34.73
N GLN A 129 -23.32 -19.89 34.57
CA GLN A 129 -23.86 -20.29 33.27
C GLN A 129 -24.71 -19.18 32.63
N MET A 130 -25.50 -18.45 33.42
CA MET A 130 -26.21 -17.25 32.95
C MET A 130 -25.26 -16.15 32.51
N MET A 131 -24.17 -15.89 33.26
CA MET A 131 -23.14 -14.92 32.85
C MET A 131 -22.40 -15.35 31.58
N ILE A 132 -22.05 -16.63 31.44
CA ILE A 132 -21.42 -17.17 30.23
C ILE A 132 -22.34 -16.97 29.03
N SER A 133 -23.62 -17.28 29.19
CA SER A 133 -24.63 -17.12 28.13
C SER A 133 -24.79 -15.64 27.74
N ALA A 134 -24.92 -14.73 28.71
CA ALA A 134 -25.01 -13.29 28.46
C ALA A 134 -23.76 -12.74 27.76
N ASN A 135 -22.56 -13.12 28.23
CA ASN A 135 -21.31 -12.71 27.60
C ASN A 135 -21.16 -13.29 26.19
N SER A 136 -21.62 -14.52 25.95
CA SER A 136 -21.58 -15.13 24.62
C SER A 136 -22.47 -14.36 23.62
N GLN A 137 -23.64 -13.89 24.07
CA GLN A 137 -24.55 -13.11 23.25
C GLN A 137 -23.96 -11.72 22.92
N VAL A 138 -23.38 -11.04 23.92
CA VAL A 138 -22.69 -9.75 23.71
C VAL A 138 -21.50 -9.92 22.75
N LEU A 139 -20.71 -10.98 22.91
CA LEU A 139 -19.58 -11.26 22.03
C LEU A 139 -20.04 -11.55 20.60
N GLN A 140 -21.18 -12.20 20.43
CA GLN A 140 -21.77 -12.43 19.11
C GLN A 140 -22.28 -11.13 18.47
N SER A 141 -22.90 -10.23 19.24
CA SER A 141 -23.35 -8.93 18.72
C SER A 141 -22.17 -8.04 18.33
N LEU A 142 -21.12 -7.98 19.17
CA LEU A 142 -19.90 -7.24 18.86
C LEU A 142 -19.21 -7.79 17.61
N LYS A 143 -19.18 -9.12 17.43
CA LYS A 143 -18.64 -9.74 16.20
C LYS A 143 -19.46 -9.39 14.96
N SER A 144 -20.78 -9.23 15.05
CA SER A 144 -21.58 -8.77 13.92
C SER A 144 -21.31 -7.31 13.60
N GLU A 145 -21.23 -6.43 14.60
CA GLU A 145 -20.91 -5.01 14.43
C GLU A 145 -19.50 -4.82 13.83
N GLU A 146 -18.51 -5.58 14.29
CA GLU A 146 -17.15 -5.57 13.75
C GLU A 146 -17.14 -5.96 12.26
N LYS A 147 -17.88 -7.00 11.88
CA LYS A 147 -17.99 -7.44 10.48
C LYS A 147 -18.67 -6.39 9.61
N GLU A 148 -19.70 -5.71 10.12
CA GLU A 148 -20.38 -4.63 9.42
C GLU A 148 -19.45 -3.43 9.23
N ALA A 149 -18.79 -2.96 10.29
CA ALA A 149 -17.81 -1.87 10.22
C ALA A 149 -16.64 -2.20 9.28
N HIS A 150 -16.15 -3.45 9.29
CA HIS A 150 -15.11 -3.89 8.36
C HIS A 150 -15.62 -3.91 6.91
N LYS A 151 -16.88 -4.29 6.68
CA LYS A 151 -17.49 -4.25 5.35
C LYS A 151 -17.58 -2.79 4.86
N ASP A 152 -18.08 -1.89 5.69
CA ASP A 152 -18.21 -0.45 5.36
C ASP A 152 -16.84 0.18 5.08
N LEU A 153 -15.82 -0.15 5.89
CA LEU A 153 -14.46 0.31 5.65
C LEU A 153 -13.90 -0.21 4.32
N LYS A 154 -14.15 -1.47 3.98
CA LYS A 154 -13.71 -2.06 2.71
C LYS A 154 -14.41 -1.42 1.52
N GLU A 155 -15.71 -1.14 1.63
CA GLU A 155 -16.48 -0.42 0.60
C GLU A 155 -15.98 1.02 0.43
N GLY A 156 -15.77 1.75 1.54
CA GLY A 156 -15.21 3.10 1.53
C GLY A 156 -13.81 3.16 0.91
N LEU A 157 -12.95 2.19 1.23
CA LEU A 157 -11.62 2.06 0.63
C LEU A 157 -11.68 1.76 -0.87
N ALA A 158 -12.61 0.91 -1.31
CA ALA A 158 -12.80 0.62 -2.73
C ALA A 158 -13.24 1.88 -3.50
N VAL A 159 -14.20 2.65 -2.96
CA VAL A 159 -14.66 3.91 -3.55
C VAL A 159 -13.52 4.94 -3.61
N PHE A 160 -12.76 5.08 -2.52
CA PHE A 160 -11.61 6.00 -2.48
C PHE A 160 -10.53 5.61 -3.50
N THR A 161 -10.20 4.32 -3.59
CA THR A 161 -9.20 3.81 -4.54
C THR A 161 -9.65 4.04 -5.98
N ALA A 162 -10.92 3.80 -6.29
CA ALA A 162 -11.49 4.07 -7.61
C ALA A 162 -11.43 5.57 -7.96
N ALA A 163 -11.78 6.45 -7.02
CA ALA A 163 -11.70 7.89 -7.20
C ALA A 163 -10.25 8.37 -7.40
N ASN A 164 -9.29 7.84 -6.64
CA ASN A 164 -7.88 8.16 -6.76
C ASN A 164 -7.29 7.71 -8.11
N ASN A 165 -7.66 6.52 -8.58
CA ASN A 165 -7.26 6.03 -9.91
C ASN A 165 -7.85 6.90 -11.02
N LYS A 166 -9.12 7.30 -10.89
CA LYS A 166 -9.76 8.23 -11.83
C LYS A 166 -9.04 9.58 -11.89
N LEU A 167 -8.77 10.20 -10.73
CA LEU A 167 -8.04 11.45 -10.64
C LEU A 167 -6.63 11.34 -11.24
N SER A 168 -5.93 10.24 -10.97
CA SER A 168 -4.59 9.98 -11.52
C SER A 168 -4.61 9.88 -13.04
N ASN A 169 -5.62 9.21 -13.61
CA ASN A 169 -5.81 9.13 -15.07
C ASN A 169 -6.14 10.50 -15.69
N GLU A 170 -6.99 11.30 -15.05
CA GLU A 170 -7.31 12.66 -15.49
C GLU A 170 -6.08 13.56 -15.45
N LEU A 171 -5.27 13.47 -14.39
CA LEU A 171 -4.01 14.21 -14.27
C LEU A 171 -3.00 13.79 -15.36
N GLN A 172 -2.90 12.49 -15.65
CA GLN A 172 -2.05 12.01 -16.74
C GLN A 172 -2.53 12.52 -18.11
N SER A 173 -3.84 12.49 -18.36
CA SER A 173 -4.44 13.06 -19.57
C SER A 173 -4.19 14.57 -19.69
N LEU A 174 -4.22 15.30 -18.58
CA LEU A 174 -3.88 16.72 -18.55
C LEU A 174 -2.40 16.95 -18.87
N ILE A 175 -1.50 16.16 -18.29
CA ILE A 175 -0.06 16.21 -18.59
C ILE A 175 0.19 15.93 -20.07
N ASP A 176 -0.45 14.92 -20.64
CA ASP A 176 -0.26 14.58 -22.05
C ASP A 176 -0.84 15.64 -22.98
N SER A 177 -1.97 16.25 -22.60
CA SER A 177 -2.52 17.42 -23.29
C SER A 177 -1.59 18.63 -23.22
N ALA A 178 -0.97 18.89 -22.07
CA ALA A 178 0.01 19.95 -21.88
C ALA A 178 1.29 19.69 -22.68
N LYS A 179 1.77 18.44 -22.76
CA LYS A 179 2.88 18.04 -23.64
C LYS A 179 2.54 18.26 -25.10
N LYS A 180 1.32 17.90 -25.53
CA LYS A 180 0.85 18.15 -26.88
C LYS A 180 0.79 19.65 -27.18
N LEU A 181 0.30 20.46 -26.25
CA LEU A 181 0.32 21.92 -26.37
C LEU A 181 1.75 22.45 -26.51
N ALA A 182 2.66 22.01 -25.65
CA ALA A 182 4.08 22.39 -25.70
C ALA A 182 4.74 22.00 -27.03
N SER A 183 4.38 20.83 -27.58
CA SER A 183 4.93 20.36 -28.86
C SER A 183 4.65 21.30 -30.03
N PHE A 184 3.53 22.05 -29.99
CA PHE A 184 3.23 23.05 -31.01
C PHE A 184 4.20 24.24 -30.98
N PHE A 185 4.80 24.56 -29.83
CA PHE A 185 5.75 25.66 -29.69
C PHE A 185 7.21 25.24 -29.91
N THR A 186 7.52 23.95 -29.75
CA THR A 186 8.88 23.40 -29.92
C THR A 186 9.14 22.82 -31.31
N ALA A 187 8.14 22.81 -32.20
CA ALA A 187 8.29 22.36 -33.58
C ALA A 187 9.01 23.44 -34.41
N SER A 188 10.30 23.61 -34.17
CA SER A 188 11.21 24.40 -34.98
C SER A 188 12.30 23.47 -35.50
N ASP A 189 12.38 23.36 -36.82
CA ASP A 189 13.53 22.85 -37.58
C ASP A 189 13.80 21.33 -37.56
N THR A 190 12.76 20.51 -37.78
CA THR A 190 13.04 19.16 -38.33
C THR A 190 12.83 19.18 -39.84
N GLU A 191 13.94 18.93 -40.53
CA GLU A 191 14.09 18.79 -41.96
C GLU A 191 12.90 18.07 -42.63
N GLU A 192 12.46 18.66 -43.74
CA GLU A 192 11.77 18.06 -44.89
C GLU A 192 11.51 16.55 -44.77
N GLY A 193 10.44 16.14 -44.11
CA GLY A 193 10.08 14.71 -44.12
C GLY A 193 8.90 14.27 -43.26
N SER A 194 8.57 14.96 -42.18
CA SER A 194 7.41 14.61 -41.35
C SER A 194 6.34 15.69 -41.44
N GLY A 195 5.16 15.34 -41.98
CA GLY A 195 4.04 16.23 -42.35
C GLY A 195 3.35 16.99 -41.20
N SER A 196 4.09 17.65 -40.32
CA SER A 196 3.53 18.62 -39.40
C SER A 196 3.28 19.93 -40.14
N HIS A 197 2.02 20.18 -40.50
CA HIS A 197 1.59 21.49 -40.97
C HIS A 197 1.89 22.56 -39.91
N PRO A 198 2.41 23.74 -40.29
CA PRO A 198 2.65 24.82 -39.36
C PRO A 198 1.33 25.20 -38.67
N VAL A 199 1.35 25.21 -37.34
CA VAL A 199 0.16 25.48 -36.51
C VAL A 199 0.01 26.97 -36.27
N PHE A 200 1.14 27.68 -36.17
CA PHE A 200 1.19 29.12 -36.01
C PHE A 200 1.61 29.81 -37.31
N PHE A 201 1.11 31.02 -37.53
CA PHE A 201 1.51 31.86 -38.64
C PHE A 201 3.00 32.21 -38.56
N SER A 202 3.54 32.37 -37.35
CA SER A 202 4.98 32.55 -37.11
C SER A 202 5.87 31.38 -37.57
N GLN A 203 5.31 30.19 -37.76
CA GLN A 203 6.02 29.01 -38.26
C GLN A 203 6.00 28.90 -39.79
N LEU A 204 5.21 29.73 -40.47
CA LEU A 204 5.12 29.73 -41.93
C LEU A 204 6.33 30.47 -42.52
N SER A 205 7.05 29.84 -43.45
CA SER A 205 8.05 30.55 -44.25
C SER A 205 7.38 31.58 -45.16
N LEU A 206 7.73 32.86 -44.95
CA LEU A 206 7.28 33.98 -45.78
C LEU A 206 8.20 34.21 -47.00
N ASP A 207 9.24 33.40 -47.19
CA ASP A 207 10.29 33.64 -48.20
C ASP A 207 9.71 33.72 -49.62
N LYS A 208 8.75 32.85 -49.96
CA LYS A 208 8.07 32.87 -51.26
C LYS A 208 7.25 34.14 -51.46
N TYR A 209 6.56 34.59 -50.42
CA TYR A 209 5.78 35.83 -50.46
C TYR A 209 6.69 37.05 -50.61
N LEU A 210 7.75 37.14 -49.80
CA LEU A 210 8.72 38.24 -49.87
C LEU A 210 9.43 38.28 -51.23
N SER A 211 9.80 37.12 -51.79
CA SER A 211 10.37 37.03 -53.14
C SER A 211 9.42 37.54 -54.22
N GLN A 212 8.12 37.23 -54.09
CA GLN A 212 7.11 37.71 -55.03
C GLN A 212 6.90 39.23 -54.91
N GLU A 213 6.97 39.76 -53.69
CA GLU A 213 6.80 41.19 -53.42
C GLU A 213 8.04 42.01 -53.81
N GLU A 214 9.23 41.42 -53.72
CA GLU A 214 10.45 42.01 -54.28
C GLU A 214 10.38 42.08 -55.81
N GLN A 215 9.89 41.02 -56.46
CA GLN A 215 9.69 40.99 -57.91
C GLN A 215 8.64 42.00 -58.39
N SER A 216 7.51 42.14 -57.68
CA SER A 216 6.48 43.15 -58.00
C SER A 216 7.05 44.57 -57.86
N THR A 217 7.82 44.83 -56.82
CA THR A 217 8.47 46.13 -56.58
C THR A 217 9.51 46.44 -57.66
N ALA A 218 10.35 45.46 -58.01
CA ALA A 218 11.32 45.60 -59.09
C ALA A 218 10.64 45.86 -60.44
N ALA A 219 9.53 45.16 -60.73
CA ALA A 219 8.73 45.40 -61.92
C ALA A 219 8.14 46.83 -61.93
N LEU A 220 7.60 47.31 -60.81
CA LEU A 220 7.09 48.69 -60.68
C LEU A 220 8.19 49.73 -60.89
N ILE A 221 9.37 49.53 -60.29
CA ILE A 221 10.53 50.42 -60.47
C ILE A 221 10.97 50.41 -61.95
N SER A 222 11.00 49.25 -62.60
CA SER A 222 11.34 49.16 -64.02
C SER A 222 10.31 49.87 -64.90
N TYR A 223 9.02 49.75 -64.57
CA TYR A 223 7.93 50.46 -65.25
C TYR A 223 8.07 51.98 -65.09
N LEU A 224 8.36 52.45 -63.87
CA LEU A 224 8.62 53.86 -63.56
C LEU A 224 9.87 54.40 -64.28
N LYS A 225 10.93 53.59 -64.43
CA LYS A 225 12.15 53.97 -65.15
C LYS A 225 11.95 54.02 -66.66
N THR A 226 11.27 53.02 -67.23
CA THR A 226 11.01 52.94 -68.68
C THR A 226 10.11 54.07 -69.16
N HIS A 227 9.21 54.50 -68.29
CA HIS A 227 8.32 55.63 -68.53
C HIS A 227 8.68 56.82 -67.66
N SER A 228 9.94 56.87 -67.22
CA SER A 228 10.46 58.01 -66.50
C SER A 228 10.09 59.21 -67.33
N PHE A 229 9.43 60.12 -66.62
CA PHE A 229 8.87 61.35 -67.11
C PHE A 229 9.99 62.24 -67.63
N GLN A 230 10.59 61.86 -68.75
CA GLN A 230 11.64 62.58 -69.47
C GLN A 230 11.11 63.93 -69.96
N GLY A 231 9.78 64.08 -70.00
CA GLY A 231 9.08 65.35 -70.14
C GLY A 231 8.78 66.11 -68.85
N MET A 232 8.79 65.53 -67.64
CA MET A 232 8.54 66.30 -66.40
C MET A 232 9.80 66.95 -65.83
N SER A 233 11.00 66.36 -66.00
CA SER A 233 12.23 66.97 -65.46
C SER A 233 12.53 68.34 -66.08
N LYS A 234 12.04 68.61 -67.30
CA LYS A 234 12.23 69.89 -67.98
C LYS A 234 11.25 70.99 -67.53
N TRP A 235 10.14 70.63 -66.88
CA TRP A 235 9.09 71.57 -66.47
C TRP A 235 9.05 71.77 -64.95
N VAL A 236 9.35 70.73 -64.16
CA VAL A 236 9.31 70.79 -62.69
C VAL A 236 10.50 71.58 -62.11
N GLU A 237 11.65 71.66 -62.80
CA GLU A 237 12.76 72.54 -62.39
C GLU A 237 12.47 74.04 -62.61
N ASN A 238 11.45 74.39 -63.41
CA ASN A 238 11.12 75.77 -63.75
C ASN A 238 9.80 76.26 -63.13
N SER A 239 9.03 75.41 -62.44
CA SER A 239 7.75 75.79 -61.85
C SER A 239 7.91 76.18 -60.37
N HIS A 240 7.99 77.48 -60.08
CA HIS A 240 7.71 77.99 -58.74
C HIS A 240 6.24 77.74 -58.37
N GLU A 241 5.98 77.49 -57.07
CA GLU A 241 4.71 77.06 -56.46
C GLU A 241 3.48 77.95 -56.78
N ASP A 242 3.65 79.14 -57.34
CA ASP A 242 2.58 80.09 -57.66
C ASP A 242 1.97 79.95 -59.08
N SER A 243 2.46 79.01 -59.89
CA SER A 243 2.11 78.91 -61.34
C SER A 243 0.81 78.15 -61.66
N PHE A 244 0.09 77.62 -60.66
CA PHE A 244 -1.19 76.90 -60.86
C PHE A 244 -2.45 77.80 -60.80
N LEU A 245 -2.28 79.12 -60.85
CA LEU A 245 -3.43 80.01 -60.98
C LEU A 245 -3.75 80.23 -62.46
N LEU A 246 -4.91 79.71 -62.85
CA LEU A 246 -5.62 79.99 -64.10
C LEU A 246 -6.00 81.48 -64.14
N ALA A 247 -5.00 82.36 -64.27
CA ALA A 247 -5.16 83.80 -64.27
C ALA A 247 -5.39 84.29 -65.70
N ASP A 248 -6.68 84.51 -65.99
CA ASP A 248 -7.22 85.57 -66.84
C ASP A 248 -6.33 86.04 -68.00
N ILE A 249 -6.46 85.38 -69.16
CA ILE A 249 -5.80 85.69 -70.44
C ILE A 249 -6.15 87.11 -70.97
N CYS A 250 -6.96 87.89 -70.25
CA CYS A 250 -7.49 89.17 -70.71
C CYS A 250 -6.85 90.44 -70.12
N LYS A 251 -5.78 90.37 -69.31
CA LYS A 251 -5.09 91.61 -68.88
C LYS A 251 -3.96 91.99 -69.83
N GLU A 252 -4.08 93.20 -70.37
CA GLU A 252 -3.08 93.90 -71.16
C GLU A 252 -1.69 93.81 -70.54
N VAL A 253 -0.77 93.35 -71.36
CA VAL A 253 0.66 93.25 -71.09
C VAL A 253 1.24 94.66 -70.92
N THR A 254 1.51 95.06 -69.68
CA THR A 254 2.64 95.93 -69.38
C THR A 254 3.82 95.05 -69.02
N CYS A 255 4.71 94.85 -70.00
CA CYS A 255 5.99 94.18 -69.83
C CYS A 255 6.84 94.89 -68.78
N ASP A 256 7.27 94.16 -67.75
CA ASP A 256 8.60 94.34 -67.20
C ASP A 256 9.13 93.01 -66.64
N GLY A 257 10.27 92.55 -67.19
CA GLY A 257 11.20 91.62 -66.56
C GLY A 257 10.81 90.14 -66.37
N SER A 258 10.69 89.35 -67.45
CA SER A 258 11.17 87.96 -67.49
C SER A 258 11.11 87.40 -68.92
N ASP A 259 12.29 87.10 -69.47
CA ASP A 259 12.51 86.64 -70.86
C ASP A 259 12.14 85.17 -71.09
N GLU A 260 10.91 84.78 -70.81
CA GLU A 260 10.37 83.50 -71.31
C GLU A 260 8.87 83.62 -71.59
N ILE A 261 8.53 84.56 -72.48
CA ILE A 261 7.22 84.56 -73.13
C ILE A 261 7.17 83.29 -74.00
N CYS A 262 6.26 82.38 -73.64
CA CYS A 262 5.94 81.15 -74.39
C CYS A 262 5.97 81.43 -75.91
N GLU A 263 6.78 80.72 -76.69
CA GLU A 263 6.88 80.91 -78.16
C GLU A 263 5.47 80.87 -78.79
N GLU A 264 4.59 80.03 -78.26
CA GLU A 264 3.18 79.91 -78.63
C GLU A 264 2.36 81.19 -78.40
N SER A 265 2.62 81.94 -77.33
CA SER A 265 1.96 83.22 -77.04
C SER A 265 2.43 84.31 -78.00
N ILE A 266 3.72 84.31 -78.36
CA ILE A 266 4.28 85.22 -79.37
C ILE A 266 3.67 84.90 -80.74
N GLU A 267 3.58 83.62 -81.10
CA GLU A 267 2.98 83.16 -82.35
C GLU A 267 1.48 83.49 -82.44
N LEU A 268 0.74 83.38 -81.33
CA LEU A 268 -0.66 83.78 -81.25
C LEU A 268 -0.84 85.29 -81.49
N ALA A 269 -0.01 86.11 -80.84
CA ALA A 269 -0.01 87.56 -81.03
C ALA A 269 0.37 87.93 -82.47
N ARG A 270 1.31 87.20 -83.08
CA ARG A 270 1.69 87.35 -84.49
C ARG A 270 0.52 87.03 -85.42
N LEU A 271 -0.20 85.93 -85.19
CA LEU A 271 -1.38 85.53 -85.97
C LEU A 271 -2.51 86.57 -85.85
N GLN A 272 -2.79 87.05 -84.64
CA GLN A 272 -3.79 88.10 -84.40
C GLN A 272 -3.43 89.38 -85.15
N THR A 273 -2.18 89.81 -85.06
CA THR A 273 -1.70 91.03 -85.72
C THR A 273 -1.79 90.90 -87.25
N ALA A 274 -1.35 89.76 -87.81
CA ALA A 274 -1.44 89.49 -89.24
C ALA A 274 -2.90 89.50 -89.74
N TYR A 275 -3.83 88.90 -88.97
CA TYR A 275 -5.26 88.91 -89.29
C TYR A 275 -5.82 90.34 -89.29
N ILE A 276 -5.52 91.14 -88.26
CA ILE A 276 -5.98 92.54 -88.16
C ILE A 276 -5.48 93.34 -89.37
N CYS A 277 -4.19 93.24 -89.71
CA CYS A 277 -3.63 93.95 -90.85
C CYS A 277 -4.27 93.53 -92.18
N ALA A 278 -4.45 92.22 -92.40
CA ALA A 278 -5.06 91.70 -93.63
C ALA A 278 -6.53 92.12 -93.77
N GLN A 279 -7.32 92.03 -92.69
CA GLN A 279 -8.73 92.44 -92.70
C GLN A 279 -8.89 93.96 -92.86
N HIS A 280 -8.03 94.75 -92.23
CA HIS A 280 -8.04 96.20 -92.40
C HIS A 280 -7.77 96.58 -93.87
N GLN A 281 -6.78 95.95 -94.52
CA GLN A 281 -6.50 96.16 -95.94
C GLN A 281 -7.66 95.69 -96.82
N LEU A 282 -8.26 94.54 -96.53
CA LEU A 282 -9.42 94.03 -97.27
C LEU A 282 -10.59 95.02 -97.23
N ILE A 283 -10.94 95.53 -96.06
CA ILE A 283 -12.02 96.51 -95.88
C ILE A 283 -11.71 97.80 -96.64
N GLN A 284 -10.47 98.29 -96.58
CA GLN A 284 -10.06 99.47 -97.36
C GLN A 284 -10.18 99.25 -98.86
N MET A 285 -9.81 98.06 -99.35
CA MET A 285 -9.91 97.73 -100.78
C MET A 285 -11.36 97.59 -101.23
N GLN A 286 -12.21 96.92 -100.44
CA GLN A 286 -13.65 96.84 -100.71
C GLN A 286 -14.32 98.22 -100.70
N ALA A 287 -13.96 99.09 -99.76
CA ALA A 287 -14.47 100.46 -99.72
C ALA A 287 -14.04 101.26 -100.97
N LYS A 288 -12.80 101.08 -101.45
CA LYS A 288 -12.33 101.70 -102.69
C LYS A 288 -13.04 101.15 -103.92
N GLU A 289 -13.24 99.84 -103.97
CA GLU A 289 -13.98 99.16 -105.04
C GLU A 289 -15.43 99.65 -105.11
N GLU A 290 -16.16 99.69 -103.98
CA GLU A 290 -17.52 100.21 -103.92
C GLU A 290 -17.59 101.71 -104.23
N SER A 291 -16.58 102.48 -103.84
CA SER A 291 -16.45 103.89 -104.22
C SER A 291 -16.28 104.05 -105.74
N MET A 292 -15.41 103.26 -106.37
CA MET A 292 -15.26 103.25 -107.83
C MET A 292 -16.53 102.78 -108.52
N ASN A 293 -17.19 101.72 -108.04
CA ASN A 293 -18.45 101.24 -108.58
C ASN A 293 -19.56 102.29 -108.48
N SER A 294 -19.63 103.01 -107.36
CA SER A 294 -20.58 104.11 -107.17
C SER A 294 -20.25 105.30 -108.07
N ALA A 295 -18.96 105.63 -108.26
CA ALA A 295 -18.53 106.66 -109.20
C ALA A 295 -18.87 106.28 -110.65
N ILE A 296 -18.69 105.01 -111.04
CA ILE A 296 -19.10 104.48 -112.35
C ILE A 296 -20.61 104.59 -112.50
N LYS A 297 -21.41 104.11 -111.54
CA LYS A 297 -22.88 104.25 -111.56
C LYS A 297 -23.34 105.71 -111.64
N CYS A 298 -22.66 106.62 -110.95
CA CYS A 298 -22.93 108.06 -111.01
C CYS A 298 -22.58 108.64 -112.40
N ALA A 299 -21.44 108.25 -112.97
CA ALA A 299 -21.08 108.66 -114.32
C ALA A 299 -22.06 108.10 -115.37
N GLU A 300 -22.49 106.85 -115.23
CA GLU A 300 -23.50 106.22 -116.07
C GLU A 300 -24.84 106.96 -115.98
N SER A 301 -25.30 107.32 -114.77
CA SER A 301 -26.53 108.09 -114.59
C SER A 301 -26.42 109.53 -115.11
N MET A 302 -25.25 110.18 -114.96
CA MET A 302 -24.97 111.49 -115.57
C MET A 302 -25.00 111.43 -117.10
N VAL A 303 -24.40 110.40 -117.71
CA VAL A 303 -24.45 110.19 -119.18
C VAL A 303 -25.87 109.91 -119.65
N GLN A 304 -26.64 109.11 -118.89
CA GLN A 304 -28.06 108.90 -119.16
C GLN A 304 -28.86 110.22 -119.10
N SER A 305 -28.62 111.05 -118.08
CA SER A 305 -29.30 112.35 -117.93
C SER A 305 -28.91 113.40 -118.98
N LEU A 306 -27.71 113.30 -119.57
CA LEU A 306 -27.25 114.17 -120.66
C LEU A 306 -27.88 113.81 -122.01
N ASN A 307 -28.30 112.55 -122.19
CA ASN A 307 -29.05 112.13 -123.38
C ASN A 307 -30.52 112.59 -123.32
N ASP A 308 -31.05 112.88 -122.14
CA ASP A 308 -32.34 113.53 -121.94
C ASP A 308 -32.17 115.06 -122.05
N LYS A 309 -32.49 115.62 -123.22
CA LYS A 309 -32.48 117.07 -123.45
C LYS A 309 -33.62 117.76 -122.69
N ASP A 310 -33.40 118.06 -121.41
CA ASP A 310 -34.18 119.08 -120.71
C ASP A 310 -33.30 119.90 -119.76
N THR A 311 -32.67 120.94 -120.31
CA THR A 311 -31.99 121.98 -119.53
C THR A 311 -32.98 123.08 -119.19
N GLY A 312 -33.36 123.21 -117.92
CA GLY A 312 -34.09 124.38 -117.47
C GLY A 312 -34.69 124.31 -116.08
N LYS A 313 -33.90 124.62 -115.05
CA LYS A 313 -34.32 125.36 -113.84
C LYS A 313 -33.10 125.69 -112.97
N GLN A 314 -32.71 126.95 -113.00
CA GLN A 314 -31.70 127.55 -112.12
C GLN A 314 -32.37 127.83 -110.76
N GLU A 315 -32.59 126.77 -109.99
CA GLU A 315 -32.88 126.86 -108.55
C GLU A 315 -31.55 127.04 -107.80
N ASN A 316 -31.53 127.90 -106.78
CA ASN A 316 -30.35 128.36 -106.02
C ASN A 316 -29.25 127.28 -105.87
N LEU A 317 -28.35 127.23 -106.85
CA LEU A 317 -27.28 126.24 -106.91
C LEU A 317 -26.37 126.40 -105.71
N ASP A 318 -26.14 127.63 -105.26
CA ASP A 318 -25.25 127.94 -104.15
C ASP A 318 -25.73 127.37 -102.81
N THR A 319 -27.03 127.37 -102.52
CA THR A 319 -27.55 126.81 -101.25
C THR A 319 -27.51 125.29 -101.24
N LYS A 320 -27.72 124.65 -102.40
CA LYS A 320 -27.67 123.19 -102.55
C LYS A 320 -26.24 122.66 -102.62
N ILE A 321 -25.33 123.40 -103.24
CA ILE A 321 -23.89 123.14 -103.20
C ILE A 321 -23.38 123.27 -101.76
N SER A 322 -23.85 124.27 -101.01
CA SER A 322 -23.47 124.42 -99.59
C SER A 322 -23.97 123.25 -98.74
N SER A 323 -25.24 122.83 -98.87
CA SER A 323 -25.77 121.68 -98.12
C SER A 323 -25.08 120.35 -98.50
N LEU A 324 -24.78 120.13 -99.79
CA LEU A 324 -24.04 118.95 -100.23
C LEU A 324 -22.58 118.96 -99.75
N ASN A 325 -21.94 120.13 -99.68
CA ASN A 325 -20.60 120.25 -99.12
C ASN A 325 -20.59 119.99 -97.60
N ASP A 326 -21.62 120.44 -96.88
CA ASP A 326 -21.80 120.13 -95.46
C ASP A 326 -22.03 118.61 -95.28
N GLU A 327 -22.89 117.99 -96.09
CA GLU A 327 -23.10 116.53 -96.10
C GLU A 327 -21.80 115.77 -96.43
N ILE A 328 -21.06 116.18 -97.45
CA ILE A 328 -19.74 115.59 -97.80
C ILE A 328 -18.76 115.75 -96.63
N SER A 329 -18.78 116.89 -95.93
CA SER A 329 -17.93 117.12 -94.76
C SER A 329 -18.31 116.19 -93.61
N THR A 330 -19.61 116.02 -93.33
CA THR A 330 -20.09 115.09 -92.30
C THR A 330 -19.74 113.64 -92.63
N ILE A 331 -19.94 113.21 -93.89
CA ILE A 331 -19.58 111.86 -94.35
C ILE A 331 -18.07 111.64 -94.28
N LYS A 332 -17.24 112.63 -94.65
CA LYS A 332 -15.78 112.54 -94.48
C LYS A 332 -15.39 112.41 -93.01
N GLN A 333 -16.05 113.14 -92.14
CA GLN A 333 -15.82 113.05 -90.70
C GLN A 333 -16.22 111.67 -90.16
N ASP A 334 -17.38 111.14 -90.56
CA ASP A 334 -17.83 109.79 -90.18
C ASP A 334 -16.89 108.70 -90.72
N ILE A 335 -16.42 108.80 -91.97
CA ILE A 335 -15.40 107.88 -92.53
C ILE A 335 -14.12 107.95 -91.70
N SER A 336 -13.70 109.14 -91.27
CA SER A 336 -12.51 109.29 -90.43
C SER A 336 -12.70 108.70 -89.03
N ARG A 337 -13.90 108.84 -88.44
CA ARG A 337 -14.26 108.25 -87.15
C ARG A 337 -14.26 106.72 -87.24
N ILE A 338 -14.95 106.17 -88.24
CA ILE A 338 -15.02 104.71 -88.44
C ILE A 338 -13.63 104.12 -88.65
N ASN A 339 -12.81 104.74 -89.51
CA ASN A 339 -11.49 104.19 -89.85
C ASN A 339 -10.47 104.30 -88.70
N ASN A 340 -10.52 105.38 -87.91
CA ASN A 340 -9.52 105.65 -86.88
C ASN A 340 -9.92 105.14 -85.48
N GLU A 341 -11.22 105.14 -85.15
CA GLU A 341 -11.70 104.88 -83.78
C GLU A 341 -12.46 103.54 -83.68
N GLU A 342 -13.37 103.24 -84.60
CA GLU A 342 -14.30 102.09 -84.44
C GLU A 342 -13.77 100.78 -85.07
N LEU A 343 -13.05 100.87 -86.19
CA LEU A 343 -12.63 99.70 -86.97
C LEU A 343 -11.59 98.84 -86.25
N LEU A 344 -10.56 99.45 -85.64
CA LEU A 344 -9.47 98.71 -85.01
C LEU A 344 -9.93 97.89 -83.77
N PRO A 345 -10.74 98.42 -82.84
CA PRO A 345 -11.29 97.63 -81.73
C PRO A 345 -12.11 96.42 -82.18
N LEU A 346 -12.98 96.59 -83.19
CA LEU A 346 -13.80 95.51 -83.74
C LEU A 346 -12.93 94.43 -84.40
N LEU A 347 -11.89 94.84 -85.14
CA LEU A 347 -10.92 93.90 -85.71
C LEU A 347 -10.12 93.15 -84.64
N LYS A 348 -9.76 93.81 -83.52
CA LYS A 348 -9.10 93.15 -82.39
C LYS A 348 -10.02 92.10 -81.73
N GLU A 349 -11.30 92.41 -81.53
CA GLU A 349 -12.27 91.45 -81.00
C GLU A 349 -12.46 90.27 -81.95
N ASN A 350 -12.60 90.54 -83.25
CA ASN A 350 -12.72 89.49 -84.26
C ASN A 350 -11.45 88.63 -84.37
N ALA A 351 -10.25 89.22 -84.21
CA ALA A 351 -8.99 88.48 -84.15
C ALA A 351 -8.91 87.56 -82.92
N ARG A 352 -9.44 87.98 -81.77
CA ARG A 352 -9.57 87.12 -80.58
C ARG A 352 -10.52 85.95 -80.84
N LEU A 353 -11.65 86.18 -81.49
CA LEU A 353 -12.58 85.11 -81.88
C LEU A 353 -11.95 84.15 -82.90
N PHE A 354 -11.20 84.67 -83.88
CA PHE A 354 -10.48 83.87 -84.86
C PHE A 354 -9.43 82.94 -84.22
N THR A 355 -8.78 83.41 -83.15
CA THR A 355 -7.75 82.65 -82.46
C THR A 355 -8.27 81.74 -81.33
N ALA A 356 -9.52 81.92 -80.90
CA ALA A 356 -10.13 81.11 -79.84
C ALA A 356 -10.11 79.58 -80.10
N PRO A 357 -10.37 79.06 -81.32
CA PRO A 357 -10.26 77.63 -81.58
C PRO A 357 -8.84 77.08 -81.43
N VAL A 358 -7.83 77.88 -81.79
CA VAL A 358 -6.41 77.50 -81.66
C VAL A 358 -6.04 77.38 -80.18
N VAL A 359 -6.40 78.39 -79.38
CA VAL A 359 -6.19 78.38 -77.92
C VAL A 359 -6.92 77.20 -77.28
N LYS A 360 -8.18 76.96 -77.67
CA LYS A 360 -8.95 75.80 -77.18
C LYS A 360 -8.24 74.49 -77.50
N SER A 361 -7.79 74.28 -78.73
CA SER A 361 -7.09 73.04 -79.12
C SER A 361 -5.78 72.84 -78.34
N TYR A 362 -5.08 73.92 -78.02
CA TYR A 362 -3.87 73.88 -77.20
C TYR A 362 -4.18 73.49 -75.75
N LEU A 363 -5.20 74.10 -75.15
CA LEU A 363 -5.67 73.75 -73.81
C LEU A 363 -6.20 72.32 -73.75
N ASP A 364 -6.97 71.87 -74.74
CA ASP A 364 -7.46 70.49 -74.85
C ASP A 364 -6.29 69.49 -74.90
N ARG A 365 -5.20 69.83 -75.61
CA ARG A 365 -3.96 69.03 -75.64
C ARG A 365 -3.28 68.99 -74.26
N GLN A 366 -3.20 70.12 -73.56
CA GLN A 366 -2.64 70.16 -72.20
C GLN A 366 -3.48 69.35 -71.21
N ILE A 367 -4.81 69.47 -71.27
CA ILE A 367 -5.74 68.69 -70.43
C ILE A 367 -5.54 67.20 -70.70
N ALA A 368 -5.54 66.77 -71.97
CA ALA A 368 -5.33 65.37 -72.33
C ALA A 368 -3.98 64.82 -71.83
N GLN A 369 -2.93 65.64 -71.83
CA GLN A 369 -1.63 65.28 -71.27
C GLN A 369 -1.68 65.13 -69.74
N GLN A 370 -2.38 66.03 -69.04
CA GLN A 370 -2.57 65.94 -67.59
C GLN A 370 -3.43 64.73 -67.21
N ASP A 371 -4.51 64.46 -67.95
CA ASP A 371 -5.36 63.28 -67.74
C ASP A 371 -4.56 61.98 -67.89
N TYR A 372 -3.66 61.93 -68.88
CA TYR A 372 -2.74 60.81 -69.05
C TYR A 372 -1.81 60.62 -67.83
N TYR A 373 -1.25 61.71 -67.30
CA TYR A 373 -0.41 61.63 -66.10
C TYR A 373 -1.21 61.23 -64.86
N ALA A 374 -2.40 61.79 -64.66
CA ALA A 374 -3.29 61.47 -63.55
C ALA A 374 -3.70 59.98 -63.58
N SER A 375 -4.10 59.46 -64.75
CA SER A 375 -4.43 58.04 -64.93
C SER A 375 -3.24 57.13 -64.59
N ARG A 376 -2.02 57.56 -64.89
CA ARG A 376 -0.82 56.78 -64.62
C ARG A 376 -0.41 56.82 -63.15
N GLN A 377 -0.53 57.99 -62.51
CA GLN A 377 -0.35 58.13 -61.07
C GLN A 377 -1.37 57.26 -60.32
N ASP A 378 -2.63 57.22 -60.74
CA ASP A 378 -3.67 56.34 -60.16
C ASP A 378 -3.30 54.85 -60.26
N GLU A 379 -2.75 54.41 -61.41
CA GLU A 379 -2.25 53.04 -61.55
C GLU A 379 -1.13 52.72 -60.55
N ILE A 380 -0.13 53.60 -60.43
CA ILE A 380 0.97 53.44 -59.47
C ILE A 380 0.43 53.42 -58.03
N CYS A 381 -0.45 54.35 -57.68
CA CYS A 381 -1.09 54.44 -56.38
C CYS A 381 -1.85 53.15 -56.05
N ARG A 382 -2.63 52.60 -57.00
CA ARG A 382 -3.33 51.32 -56.80
C ARG A 382 -2.38 50.16 -56.53
N HIS A 383 -1.24 50.09 -57.23
CA HIS A 383 -0.23 49.09 -56.96
C HIS A 383 0.36 49.22 -55.55
N LEU A 384 0.73 50.44 -55.15
CA LEU A 384 1.29 50.72 -53.82
C LEU A 384 0.27 50.45 -52.70
N VAL A 385 -0.99 50.84 -52.87
CA VAL A 385 -2.06 50.56 -51.90
C VAL A 385 -2.28 49.06 -51.75
N ARG A 386 -2.25 48.30 -52.86
CA ARG A 386 -2.38 46.83 -52.81
C ARG A 386 -1.22 46.19 -52.04
N GLN A 387 0.00 46.63 -52.30
CA GLN A 387 1.21 46.16 -51.60
C GLN A 387 1.16 46.53 -50.11
N ASN A 388 0.74 47.75 -49.78
CA ASN A 388 0.58 48.18 -48.39
C ASN A 388 -0.46 47.33 -47.66
N ALA A 389 -1.63 47.13 -48.27
CA ALA A 389 -2.70 46.31 -47.70
C ALA A 389 -2.28 44.84 -47.49
N SER A 390 -1.43 44.28 -48.36
CA SER A 390 -0.93 42.92 -48.18
C SER A 390 0.06 42.80 -47.02
N PHE A 391 0.90 43.82 -46.79
CA PHE A 391 1.77 43.88 -45.60
C PHE A 391 0.96 44.09 -44.31
N GLU A 392 -0.01 45.01 -44.32
CA GLU A 392 -0.90 45.24 -43.17
C GLU A 392 -1.67 43.96 -42.79
N LEU A 393 -2.06 43.13 -43.75
CA LEU A 393 -2.71 41.85 -43.48
C LEU A 393 -1.79 40.87 -42.73
N ILE A 394 -0.51 40.82 -43.10
CA ILE A 394 0.49 39.98 -42.43
C ILE A 394 0.74 40.49 -41.01
N GLU A 395 0.88 41.81 -40.85
CA GLU A 395 1.02 42.44 -39.53
C GLU A 395 -0.18 42.13 -38.63
N LEU A 396 -1.40 42.30 -39.16
CA LEU A 396 -2.63 41.96 -38.44
C LEU A 396 -2.67 40.47 -38.03
N ALA A 397 -2.23 39.56 -38.91
CA ALA A 397 -2.15 38.14 -38.58
C ALA A 397 -1.21 37.87 -37.40
N TYR A 398 -0.03 38.52 -37.38
CA TYR A 398 0.90 38.45 -36.26
C TYR A 398 0.34 39.05 -34.97
N GLU A 399 -0.32 40.21 -35.04
CA GLU A 399 -0.95 40.84 -33.87
C GLU A 399 -2.07 39.97 -33.30
N MET A 400 -2.90 39.38 -34.16
CA MET A 400 -3.96 38.46 -33.76
C MET A 400 -3.38 37.21 -33.09
N GLU A 401 -2.35 36.59 -33.68
CA GLU A 401 -1.64 35.46 -33.08
C GLU A 401 -1.05 35.84 -31.71
N MET A 402 -0.37 36.97 -31.61
CA MET A 402 0.21 37.48 -30.36
C MET A 402 -0.86 37.69 -29.28
N LYS A 403 -2.01 38.27 -29.65
CA LYS A 403 -3.14 38.42 -28.74
C LYS A 403 -3.66 37.07 -28.26
N LYS A 404 -3.77 36.09 -29.15
CA LYS A 404 -4.17 34.72 -28.78
C LYS A 404 -3.17 34.04 -27.87
N HIS A 405 -1.87 34.20 -28.11
CA HIS A 405 -0.86 33.70 -27.18
C HIS A 405 -0.95 34.35 -25.80
N LYS A 406 -1.14 35.66 -25.72
CA LYS A 406 -1.36 36.36 -24.44
C LYS A 406 -2.59 35.82 -23.71
N GLU A 407 -3.71 35.66 -24.42
CA GLU A 407 -4.92 35.04 -23.86
C GLU A 407 -4.62 33.64 -23.31
N ILE A 408 -3.96 32.77 -24.10
CA ILE A 408 -3.60 31.41 -23.68
C ILE A 408 -2.69 31.44 -22.44
N CYS A 409 -1.67 32.30 -22.41
CA CYS A 409 -0.79 32.45 -21.26
C CYS A 409 -1.57 32.84 -20.00
N CYS A 410 -2.48 33.81 -20.08
CA CYS A 410 -3.31 34.18 -18.92
C CYS A 410 -4.21 33.02 -18.44
N HIS A 411 -4.79 32.23 -19.37
CA HIS A 411 -5.58 31.06 -18.98
C HIS A 411 -4.70 29.98 -18.30
N LEU A 412 -3.49 29.76 -18.80
CA LEU A 412 -2.54 28.81 -18.21
C LEU A 412 -2.07 29.28 -16.83
N GLU A 413 -1.76 30.56 -16.65
CA GLU A 413 -1.38 31.14 -15.36
C GLU A 413 -2.51 30.99 -14.33
N ASN A 414 -3.75 31.30 -14.71
CA ASN A 414 -4.93 31.11 -13.86
C ASN A 414 -5.12 29.64 -13.46
N LEU A 415 -4.93 28.71 -14.40
CA LEU A 415 -5.01 27.28 -14.13
C LEU A 415 -3.92 26.84 -13.15
N VAL A 416 -2.68 27.30 -13.36
CA VAL A 416 -1.55 27.00 -12.45
C VAL A 416 -1.84 27.52 -11.05
N GLU A 417 -2.38 28.73 -10.90
CA GLU A 417 -2.68 29.29 -9.59
C GLU A 417 -3.84 28.55 -8.90
N SER A 418 -4.89 28.20 -9.65
CA SER A 418 -5.98 27.36 -9.15
C SER A 418 -5.47 25.98 -8.68
N LEU A 419 -4.56 25.36 -9.44
CA LEU A 419 -3.95 24.09 -9.06
C LEU A 419 -3.10 24.24 -7.80
N LYS A 420 -2.28 25.31 -7.67
CA LYS A 420 -1.52 25.58 -6.44
C LYS A 420 -2.43 25.77 -5.23
N GLN A 421 -3.54 26.49 -5.39
CA GLN A 421 -4.54 26.63 -4.32
C GLN A 421 -5.13 25.27 -3.95
N SER A 422 -5.52 24.45 -4.93
CA SER A 422 -6.04 23.11 -4.64
C SER A 422 -5.02 22.22 -3.90
N ILE A 423 -3.73 22.32 -4.26
CA ILE A 423 -2.64 21.60 -3.59
C ILE A 423 -2.50 22.08 -2.14
N SER A 424 -2.55 23.39 -1.89
CA SER A 424 -2.44 23.93 -0.53
C SER A 424 -3.65 23.55 0.34
N GLU A 425 -4.87 23.56 -0.21
CA GLU A 425 -6.07 23.08 0.47
C GLU A 425 -5.97 21.59 0.83
N VAL A 426 -5.48 20.76 -0.09
CA VAL A 426 -5.24 19.33 0.16
C VAL A 426 -4.16 19.14 1.23
N GLN A 427 -3.06 19.90 1.17
CA GLN A 427 -2.00 19.86 2.19
C GLN A 427 -2.52 20.25 3.57
N GLN A 428 -3.35 21.28 3.67
CA GLN A 428 -3.99 21.69 4.93
C GLN A 428 -4.90 20.58 5.46
N ARG A 429 -5.74 19.97 4.61
CA ARG A 429 -6.58 18.83 5.01
C ARG A 429 -5.74 17.65 5.49
N LEU A 430 -4.66 17.31 4.78
CA LEU A 430 -3.73 16.26 5.18
C LEU A 430 -3.07 16.57 6.52
N GLN A 431 -2.71 17.83 6.77
CA GLN A 431 -2.16 18.25 8.06
C GLN A 431 -3.18 18.09 9.19
N VAL A 432 -4.43 18.52 9.00
CA VAL A 432 -5.50 18.33 10.00
C VAL A 432 -5.72 16.85 10.30
N ILE A 433 -5.72 15.99 9.28
CA ILE A 433 -5.80 14.54 9.46
C ILE A 433 -4.57 14.03 10.24
N ALA A 434 -3.37 14.46 9.88
CA ALA A 434 -2.14 14.06 10.57
C ALA A 434 -2.14 14.49 12.05
N GLU A 435 -2.60 15.70 12.37
CA GLU A 435 -2.74 16.20 13.74
C GLU A 435 -3.77 15.37 14.54
N GLN A 436 -4.93 15.07 13.95
CA GLN A 436 -5.92 14.18 14.57
C GLN A 436 -5.34 12.77 14.80
N THR A 437 -4.53 12.27 13.88
CA THR A 437 -3.88 10.95 14.00
C THR A 437 -2.78 10.96 15.07
N GLN A 438 -2.08 12.08 15.27
CA GLN A 438 -1.15 12.25 16.37
C GLN A 438 -1.84 12.26 17.74
N HIS A 439 -3.03 12.84 17.85
CA HIS A 439 -3.85 12.77 19.07
C HIS A 439 -4.39 11.35 19.34
N ALA A 440 -4.44 10.50 18.32
CA ALA A 440 -4.78 9.08 18.42
C ALA A 440 -3.57 8.17 18.71
N LYS A 441 -2.42 8.71 19.13
CA LYS A 441 -1.34 7.87 19.69
C LYS A 441 -1.86 7.09 20.89
N PRO A 442 -1.54 5.78 21.02
CA PRO A 442 -1.97 4.98 22.17
C PRO A 442 -1.45 5.66 23.43
N ARG A 443 -2.37 6.05 24.32
CA ARG A 443 -2.03 6.69 25.59
C ARG A 443 -1.10 5.75 26.34
N LYS A 444 0.12 6.22 26.66
CA LYS A 444 1.08 5.45 27.46
C LYS A 444 0.55 5.14 28.87
N THR A 445 -0.38 5.98 29.34
CA THR A 445 -1.07 5.85 30.61
C THR A 445 -2.36 5.05 30.47
N ILE A 446 -2.56 4.12 31.40
CA ILE A 446 -3.78 3.34 31.55
C ILE A 446 -4.89 4.31 31.96
N SER A 447 -5.96 4.38 31.16
CA SER A 447 -7.11 5.22 31.46
C SER A 447 -7.86 4.68 32.68
N SER A 448 -8.40 5.58 33.51
CA SER A 448 -9.28 5.21 34.63
C SER A 448 -10.55 4.46 34.20
N ASN A 449 -10.94 4.56 32.93
CA ASN A 449 -12.07 3.82 32.37
C ASN A 449 -11.70 2.37 31.99
N ASP A 450 -10.41 2.06 31.85
CA ASP A 450 -9.95 0.69 31.64
C ASP A 450 -9.84 -0.02 33.00
N GLY A 451 -11.01 -0.47 33.48
CA GLY A 451 -11.13 -1.17 34.75
C GLY A 451 -10.34 -2.48 34.81
N PHE A 452 -10.14 -3.14 33.66
CA PHE A 452 -9.39 -4.39 33.59
C PHE A 452 -7.89 -4.14 33.80
N SER A 453 -7.29 -3.26 32.99
CA SER A 453 -5.86 -2.94 33.10
C SER A 453 -5.54 -2.29 34.44
N CYS A 454 -6.44 -1.44 34.96
CA CYS A 454 -6.30 -0.87 36.31
C CYS A 454 -6.31 -1.91 37.43
N ARG A 455 -7.12 -2.98 37.29
CA ARG A 455 -7.23 -4.07 38.26
C ARG A 455 -6.04 -5.00 38.17
N LEU A 456 -5.58 -5.34 36.96
CA LEU A 456 -4.38 -6.15 36.74
C LEU A 456 -3.14 -5.46 37.33
N TYR A 457 -3.03 -4.15 37.14
CA TYR A 457 -1.99 -3.34 37.75
C TYR A 457 -2.00 -3.45 39.28
N GLN A 458 -3.17 -3.31 39.91
CA GLN A 458 -3.32 -3.44 41.37
C GLN A 458 -2.97 -4.84 41.88
N LEU A 459 -3.24 -5.87 41.09
CA LEU A 459 -2.98 -7.26 41.46
C LEU A 459 -1.49 -7.60 41.40
N LEU A 460 -0.77 -6.98 40.46
CA LEU A 460 0.68 -7.16 40.27
C LEU A 460 1.53 -6.25 41.18
N GLU A 461 1.02 -5.08 41.56
CA GLU A 461 1.72 -4.12 42.44
C GLU A 461 1.86 -4.62 43.89
N GLY A 462 0.96 -5.49 44.35
CA GLY A 462 0.99 -6.08 45.68
C GLY A 462 0.86 -5.05 46.81
N GLU A 463 1.34 -5.36 48.02
CA GLU A 463 1.31 -4.44 49.17
C GLU A 463 2.37 -3.32 49.09
N ASN A 464 3.31 -3.40 48.14
CA ASN A 464 4.33 -2.40 47.92
C ASN A 464 3.77 -1.23 47.13
N LYS A 465 3.18 -0.27 47.85
CA LYS A 465 2.70 1.01 47.33
C LYS A 465 3.87 1.91 46.87
N ASN A 466 4.51 1.57 45.78
CA ASN A 466 5.36 2.52 45.09
C ASN A 466 4.43 3.53 44.41
N GLN A 467 4.37 4.75 44.95
CA GLN A 467 3.49 5.82 44.48
C GLN A 467 3.89 6.31 43.08
N GLN A 468 3.59 5.55 42.03
CA GLN A 468 3.56 6.09 40.67
C GLN A 468 2.24 6.85 40.48
N LEU A 469 2.34 8.16 40.27
CA LEU A 469 1.19 9.07 40.07
C LEU A 469 0.32 8.68 38.86
N PHE A 470 0.87 7.94 37.90
CA PHE A 470 0.15 7.43 36.74
C PHE A 470 0.50 5.98 36.47
N LYS A 471 -0.52 5.13 36.29
CA LYS A 471 -0.37 3.74 35.85
C LYS A 471 -0.04 3.73 34.36
N THR A 472 1.07 3.13 33.95
CA THR A 472 1.44 3.02 32.53
C THR A 472 1.41 1.56 32.07
N TYR A 473 1.16 1.35 30.77
CA TYR A 473 1.21 -0.01 30.20
C TYR A 473 2.63 -0.61 30.25
N GLU A 474 3.65 0.24 30.18
CA GLU A 474 5.06 -0.16 30.26
C GLU A 474 5.44 -0.68 31.66
N SER A 475 4.99 -0.02 32.73
CA SER A 475 5.24 -0.53 34.09
C SER A 475 4.42 -1.79 34.40
N LEU A 476 3.23 -1.93 33.83
CA LEU A 476 2.45 -3.17 33.88
C LEU A 476 3.19 -4.34 33.23
N GLU A 477 3.78 -4.11 32.05
CA GLU A 477 4.58 -5.10 31.33
C GLU A 477 5.82 -5.52 32.13
N GLN A 478 6.56 -4.56 32.69
CA GLN A 478 7.73 -4.83 33.53
C GLN A 478 7.35 -5.66 34.78
N MET A 479 6.22 -5.35 35.44
CA MET A 479 5.73 -6.14 36.57
C MET A 479 5.32 -7.54 36.16
N ALA A 480 4.69 -7.72 34.99
CA ALA A 480 4.34 -9.03 34.47
C ALA A 480 5.60 -9.86 34.10
N GLN A 481 6.62 -9.23 33.53
CA GLN A 481 7.91 -9.87 33.24
C GLN A 481 8.62 -10.30 34.52
N LYS A 482 8.60 -9.45 35.56
CA LYS A 482 9.14 -9.79 36.89
C LYS A 482 8.41 -10.99 37.50
N LEU A 483 7.07 -11.00 37.48
CA LEU A 483 6.29 -12.13 37.99
C LEU A 483 6.62 -13.43 37.25
N LYS A 484 6.77 -13.38 35.92
CA LYS A 484 7.19 -14.54 35.12
C LYS A 484 8.56 -15.07 35.59
N GLN A 485 9.50 -14.18 35.85
CA GLN A 485 10.84 -14.54 36.33
C GLN A 485 10.80 -15.13 37.76
N ASP A 486 9.97 -14.56 38.64
CA ASP A 486 9.74 -15.08 39.99
C ASP A 486 9.10 -16.47 39.97
N CYS A 487 8.15 -16.72 39.07
CA CYS A 487 7.56 -18.06 38.87
C CYS A 487 8.60 -19.07 38.36
N THR A 488 9.45 -18.69 37.39
CA THR A 488 10.50 -19.60 36.90
C THR A 488 11.51 -19.93 37.97
N THR A 489 11.95 -18.95 38.78
CA THR A 489 12.91 -19.19 39.86
C THR A 489 12.32 -20.06 40.96
N ALA A 490 11.05 -19.87 41.33
CA ALA A 490 10.36 -20.75 42.29
C ALA A 490 10.21 -22.18 41.76
N GLN A 491 9.93 -22.35 40.46
CA GLN A 491 9.84 -23.67 39.83
C GLN A 491 11.19 -24.37 39.77
N ASP A 492 12.28 -23.64 39.47
CA ASP A 492 13.65 -24.17 39.49
C ASP A 492 14.07 -24.57 40.92
N GLN A 493 13.72 -23.78 41.93
CA GLN A 493 13.96 -24.12 43.35
C GLN A 493 13.18 -25.37 43.77
N LEU A 494 11.94 -25.50 43.32
CA LEU A 494 11.12 -26.69 43.59
C LEU A 494 11.70 -27.93 42.91
N ALA A 495 12.15 -27.80 41.66
CA ALA A 495 12.81 -28.89 40.92
C ALA A 495 14.12 -29.31 41.59
N ALA A 496 14.95 -28.35 42.02
CA ALA A 496 16.18 -28.61 42.75
C ALA A 496 15.90 -29.32 44.10
N SER A 497 14.90 -28.85 44.86
CA SER A 497 14.50 -29.49 46.11
C SER A 497 13.94 -30.90 45.90
N SER A 498 13.13 -31.11 44.86
CA SER A 498 12.64 -32.43 44.48
C SER A 498 13.77 -33.37 44.08
N GLN A 499 14.78 -32.87 43.38
CA GLN A 499 15.96 -33.65 43.01
C GLN A 499 16.80 -34.02 44.23
N GLU A 500 17.02 -33.09 45.16
CA GLU A 500 17.68 -33.38 46.44
C GLU A 500 16.92 -34.43 47.26
N GLN A 501 15.59 -34.33 47.34
CA GLN A 501 14.75 -35.32 48.00
C GLN A 501 14.85 -36.70 47.33
N SER A 502 14.86 -36.76 46.00
CA SER A 502 15.02 -38.02 45.26
C SER A 502 16.39 -38.66 45.49
N LEU A 503 17.46 -37.85 45.57
CA LEU A 503 18.80 -38.32 45.89
C LEU A 503 18.87 -38.85 47.32
N LEU A 504 18.27 -38.15 48.29
CA LEU A 504 18.19 -38.62 49.67
C LEU A 504 17.40 -39.93 49.79
N LEU A 505 16.29 -40.07 49.07
CA LEU A 505 15.50 -41.30 49.04
C LEU A 505 16.29 -42.45 48.41
N SER A 506 16.93 -42.24 47.26
CA SER A 506 17.77 -43.26 46.62
C SER A 506 18.94 -43.70 47.50
N LYS A 507 19.52 -42.77 48.27
CA LYS A 507 20.57 -43.09 49.23
C LYS A 507 20.01 -43.92 50.38
N LEU A 508 18.86 -43.56 50.93
CA LEU A 508 18.20 -44.32 51.99
C LEU A 508 17.80 -45.72 51.50
N GLU A 509 17.29 -45.86 50.29
CA GLU A 509 17.01 -47.15 49.66
C GLU A 509 18.30 -47.98 49.54
N SER A 510 19.40 -47.40 49.06
CA SER A 510 20.68 -48.10 49.00
C SER A 510 21.24 -48.47 50.38
N ASP A 511 21.01 -47.63 51.39
CA ASP A 511 21.40 -47.90 52.78
C ASP A 511 20.55 -49.05 53.38
N ILE A 512 19.27 -49.14 53.01
CA ILE A 512 18.38 -50.25 53.37
C ILE A 512 18.81 -51.53 52.64
N ASP A 513 19.08 -51.46 51.34
CA ASP A 513 19.52 -52.60 50.53
C ASP A 513 20.85 -53.14 51.03
N THR A 514 21.82 -52.28 51.36
CA THR A 514 23.09 -52.70 51.97
C THR A 514 22.91 -53.34 53.35
N LEU A 515 21.96 -52.84 54.14
CA LEU A 515 21.63 -53.42 55.45
C LEU A 515 20.90 -54.76 55.30
N CYS A 516 20.01 -54.88 54.32
CA CYS A 516 19.36 -56.12 53.93
C CYS A 516 20.38 -57.15 53.42
N ASP A 517 21.29 -56.76 52.52
CA ASP A 517 22.38 -57.62 52.04
C ASP A 517 23.31 -58.05 53.17
N ALA A 518 23.60 -57.17 54.15
CA ALA A 518 24.39 -57.54 55.32
C ALA A 518 23.68 -58.56 56.21
N LEU A 519 22.36 -58.46 56.37
CA LEU A 519 21.56 -59.34 57.23
C LEU A 519 21.17 -60.67 56.56
N TYR A 520 20.99 -60.66 55.24
CA TYR A 520 20.46 -61.78 54.48
C TYR A 520 21.48 -62.43 53.52
N ARG A 521 22.57 -61.73 53.13
CA ARG A 521 23.60 -62.19 52.16
C ARG A 521 23.04 -63.05 51.02
N GLY A 522 21.92 -62.64 50.42
CA GLY A 522 21.29 -63.33 49.29
C GLY A 522 20.42 -64.56 49.63
N GLY A 523 20.09 -64.81 50.90
CA GLY A 523 19.16 -65.87 51.32
C GLY A 523 17.97 -65.34 52.12
N ASN A 524 16.80 -65.98 52.02
CA ASN A 524 15.56 -65.57 52.72
C ASN A 524 15.55 -65.85 54.24
N GLN A 525 16.72 -66.03 54.89
CA GLN A 525 16.82 -66.33 56.33
C GLN A 525 17.88 -65.45 57.01
N ILE A 526 17.50 -64.79 58.11
CA ILE A 526 18.36 -63.90 58.90
C ILE A 526 19.48 -64.73 59.56
N GLN A 527 20.75 -64.43 59.26
CA GLN A 527 21.89 -65.07 59.93
C GLN A 527 22.40 -64.25 61.12
N LEU A 528 22.03 -64.65 62.33
CA LEU A 528 22.49 -64.05 63.60
C LEU A 528 23.83 -64.61 64.12
N ARG A 529 24.60 -65.34 63.31
CA ARG A 529 25.88 -65.95 63.72
C ARG A 529 27.03 -65.35 62.92
N SER A 530 28.02 -64.77 63.60
CA SER A 530 29.20 -64.27 62.91
C SER A 530 30.03 -65.44 62.39
N GLN A 531 30.47 -65.33 61.14
CA GLN A 531 31.30 -66.33 60.47
C GLN A 531 32.61 -66.57 61.23
N GLU A 532 33.15 -65.49 61.82
CA GLU A 532 34.35 -65.49 62.65
C GLU A 532 34.20 -66.36 63.92
N LEU A 533 33.02 -66.37 64.56
CA LEU A 533 32.74 -67.26 65.68
C LEU A 533 32.57 -68.72 65.22
N THR A 534 32.01 -68.94 64.03
CA THR A 534 31.79 -70.28 63.50
C THR A 534 33.11 -70.97 63.16
N GLU A 535 34.03 -70.23 62.53
CA GLU A 535 35.40 -70.70 62.27
C GLU A 535 36.18 -70.99 63.57
N GLN A 536 35.99 -70.16 64.60
CA GLN A 536 36.57 -70.42 65.94
C GLN A 536 35.99 -71.67 66.61
N PHE A 537 34.69 -71.94 66.46
CA PHE A 537 34.07 -73.15 66.99
C PHE A 537 34.55 -74.41 66.27
N ASP A 538 34.71 -74.37 64.95
CA ASP A 538 35.26 -75.49 64.18
C ASP A 538 36.71 -75.79 64.55
N GLN A 539 37.53 -74.76 64.79
CA GLN A 539 38.90 -74.88 65.28
C GLN A 539 38.93 -75.54 66.68
N LEU A 540 38.06 -75.11 67.59
CA LEU A 540 37.95 -75.66 68.94
C LEU A 540 37.50 -77.13 68.92
N GLU A 541 36.57 -77.49 68.03
CA GLU A 541 36.15 -78.88 67.85
C GLU A 541 37.29 -79.76 67.31
N GLY A 542 38.11 -79.21 66.40
CA GLY A 542 39.33 -79.84 65.93
C GLY A 542 40.33 -80.15 67.05
N ASP A 543 40.58 -79.18 67.93
CA ASP A 543 41.47 -79.34 69.08
C ASP A 543 40.93 -80.35 70.11
N LEU A 544 39.60 -80.35 70.33
CA LEU A 544 38.94 -81.29 71.24
C LEU A 544 39.02 -82.73 70.74
N LYS A 545 38.88 -82.97 69.43
CA LYS A 545 39.12 -84.28 68.80
C LYS A 545 40.57 -84.74 68.97
N LYS A 546 41.53 -83.82 68.88
CA LYS A 546 42.97 -84.10 69.05
C LYS A 546 43.29 -84.50 70.50
N LEU A 547 42.72 -83.79 71.48
CA LEU A 547 42.84 -84.12 72.91
C LEU A 547 42.26 -85.51 73.21
N ASN A 548 41.08 -85.82 72.68
CA ASN A 548 40.45 -87.13 72.87
C ASN A 548 41.34 -88.27 72.35
N ARG A 549 42.04 -88.06 71.22
CA ARG A 549 42.99 -89.04 70.68
C ARG A 549 44.16 -89.29 71.63
N LEU A 550 44.76 -88.22 72.16
CA LEU A 550 45.86 -88.32 73.14
C LEU A 550 45.43 -89.04 74.43
N LEU A 551 44.20 -88.81 74.88
CA LEU A 551 43.64 -89.45 76.07
C LEU A 551 43.45 -90.96 75.87
N MET A 552 42.99 -91.36 74.67
CA MET A 552 42.89 -92.78 74.30
C MET A 552 44.25 -93.46 74.22
N ASP A 553 45.28 -92.80 73.68
CA ASP A 553 46.65 -93.33 73.62
C ASP A 553 47.24 -93.52 75.03
N LEU A 554 47.03 -92.56 75.94
CA LEU A 554 47.46 -92.68 77.33
C LEU A 554 46.72 -93.82 78.07
N LEU A 555 45.42 -93.97 77.82
CA LEU A 555 44.63 -95.06 78.39
C LEU A 555 45.16 -96.43 77.91
N ALA A 556 45.55 -96.53 76.64
CA ALA A 556 46.16 -97.73 76.09
C ALA A 556 47.51 -98.05 76.75
N ASP A 557 48.36 -97.05 76.97
CA ASP A 557 49.64 -97.20 77.69
C ASP A 557 49.45 -97.59 79.16
N VAL A 558 48.46 -97.02 79.86
CA VAL A 558 48.15 -97.42 81.24
C VAL A 558 47.61 -98.85 81.30
N LYS A 559 46.80 -99.27 80.32
CA LYS A 559 46.32 -100.66 80.22
C LYS A 559 47.47 -101.62 79.93
N SER A 560 48.41 -101.27 79.04
CA SER A 560 49.57 -102.13 78.75
C SER A 560 50.46 -102.30 79.99
N LYS A 561 50.74 -101.21 80.73
CA LYS A 561 51.47 -101.24 82.01
C LYS A 561 50.74 -102.04 83.09
N ARG A 562 49.41 -101.94 83.17
CA ARG A 562 48.60 -102.76 84.08
C ARG A 562 48.73 -104.24 83.74
N ASN A 563 48.56 -104.60 82.47
CA ASN A 563 48.68 -105.99 82.03
C ASN A 563 50.09 -106.54 82.27
N PHE A 564 51.13 -105.73 82.08
CA PHE A 564 52.51 -106.10 82.39
C PHE A 564 52.69 -106.43 83.88
N LEU A 565 52.14 -105.59 84.78
CA LEU A 565 52.16 -105.82 86.23
C LEU A 565 51.34 -107.03 86.67
N GLU A 566 50.22 -107.34 86.00
CA GLU A 566 49.40 -108.53 86.32
C GLU A 566 50.04 -109.85 85.82
N SER A 567 50.79 -109.80 84.72
CA SER A 567 51.36 -111.00 84.08
C SER A 567 52.56 -111.61 84.84
N ASN A 568 53.27 -110.82 85.66
CA ASN A 568 54.51 -111.26 86.31
C ASN A 568 54.41 -111.10 87.84
N LYS A 569 54.32 -112.23 88.56
CA LYS A 569 54.20 -112.28 90.02
C LYS A 569 55.35 -111.55 90.75
N LEU A 570 56.55 -111.52 90.17
CA LEU A 570 57.72 -110.87 90.75
C LEU A 570 57.58 -109.34 90.73
N HIS A 571 57.04 -108.78 89.64
CA HIS A 571 56.79 -107.33 89.52
C HIS A 571 55.58 -106.88 90.34
N GLN A 572 54.61 -107.77 90.54
CA GLN A 572 53.49 -107.52 91.46
C GLN A 572 53.96 -107.45 92.92
N MET A 573 54.90 -108.32 93.31
CA MET A 573 55.58 -108.27 94.60
C MET A 573 56.39 -106.97 94.75
N GLU A 574 57.19 -106.60 93.74
CA GLU A 574 57.98 -105.35 93.76
C GLU A 574 57.10 -104.10 93.84
N ARG A 575 55.99 -104.04 93.09
CA ARG A 575 54.98 -102.97 93.23
C ARG A 575 54.38 -102.97 94.63
N ASN A 576 54.01 -104.12 95.18
CA ASN A 576 53.42 -104.19 96.51
C ASN A 576 54.43 -103.71 97.57
N LEU A 577 55.71 -104.10 97.49
CA LEU A 577 56.78 -103.58 98.33
C LEU A 577 56.95 -102.07 98.17
N TYR A 578 56.92 -101.56 96.93
CA TYR A 578 56.99 -100.12 96.65
C TYR A 578 55.77 -99.38 97.20
N VAL A 579 54.57 -99.95 97.11
CA VAL A 579 53.34 -99.35 97.67
C VAL A 579 53.36 -99.40 99.20
N TYR A 580 53.79 -100.51 99.81
CA TYR A 580 53.92 -100.63 101.27
C TYR A 580 54.99 -99.69 101.82
N PHE A 581 56.10 -99.47 101.11
CA PHE A 581 57.11 -98.47 101.47
C PHE A 581 56.52 -97.05 101.63
N PHE A 582 55.53 -96.67 100.80
CA PHE A 582 54.90 -95.35 100.88
C PHE A 582 53.57 -95.30 101.66
N LYS A 583 52.90 -96.43 101.91
CA LYS A 583 51.58 -96.47 102.53
C LYS A 583 51.50 -97.16 103.90
N ASP A 584 52.40 -98.09 104.21
CA ASP A 584 52.34 -98.86 105.45
C ASP A 584 53.71 -99.50 105.80
N GLN A 585 54.54 -98.73 106.52
CA GLN A 585 55.89 -99.13 106.88
C GLN A 585 55.91 -100.31 107.86
N ASP A 586 54.91 -100.42 108.74
CA ASP A 586 54.82 -101.49 109.73
C ASP A 586 54.50 -102.83 109.06
N HIS A 587 53.61 -102.82 108.06
CA HIS A 587 53.29 -104.03 107.29
C HIS A 587 54.42 -104.47 106.35
N LEU A 588 55.19 -103.51 105.82
CA LEU A 588 56.43 -103.81 105.10
C LEU A 588 57.44 -104.50 106.02
N LYS A 589 57.62 -103.99 107.23
CA LYS A 589 58.54 -104.57 108.22
C LYS A 589 58.13 -105.98 108.60
N GLU A 590 56.83 -106.24 108.83
CA GLU A 590 56.32 -107.59 109.11
C GLU A 590 56.50 -108.56 107.93
N MET A 591 56.33 -108.09 106.69
CA MET A 591 56.50 -108.92 105.49
C MET A 591 57.97 -109.24 105.20
N VAL A 592 58.86 -108.27 105.43
CA VAL A 592 60.31 -108.48 105.35
C VAL A 592 60.78 -109.38 106.50
N GLU A 593 60.33 -109.19 107.73
CA GLU A 593 60.62 -110.10 108.86
C GLU A 593 60.09 -111.52 108.59
N LYS A 594 58.92 -111.70 107.97
CA LYS A 594 58.44 -113.03 107.55
C LYS A 594 59.26 -113.65 106.43
N LEU A 595 59.77 -112.85 105.48
CA LEU A 595 60.66 -113.33 104.42
C LEU A 595 62.06 -113.66 104.95
N GLU A 596 62.57 -112.87 105.89
CA GLU A 596 63.81 -113.13 106.64
C GLU A 596 63.65 -114.38 107.50
N GLN A 597 62.53 -114.54 108.22
CA GLN A 597 62.21 -115.76 108.97
C GLN A 597 61.99 -116.97 108.05
N GLN A 598 61.44 -116.83 106.84
CA GLN A 598 61.36 -117.92 105.85
C GLN A 598 62.72 -118.26 105.22
N ALA A 599 63.61 -117.28 105.07
CA ALA A 599 64.98 -117.50 104.61
C ALA A 599 65.84 -118.13 105.72
N GLU A 600 65.68 -117.70 106.98
CA GLU A 600 66.31 -118.30 108.15
C GLU A 600 65.72 -119.68 108.48
N ALA A 601 64.42 -119.93 108.27
CA ALA A 601 63.80 -121.26 108.40
C ALA A 601 64.21 -122.22 107.26
N LYS A 602 64.59 -121.69 106.08
CA LYS A 602 65.25 -122.48 105.02
C LYS A 602 66.75 -122.67 105.28
N ALA A 603 67.39 -121.81 106.07
CA ALA A 603 68.79 -121.93 106.47
C ALA A 603 68.99 -122.80 107.74
N SER A 604 67.96 -122.89 108.60
CA SER A 604 67.94 -123.71 109.83
C SER A 604 67.29 -125.09 109.66
N GLY A 605 66.79 -125.42 108.46
CA GLY A 605 66.23 -126.73 108.09
C GLY A 605 67.14 -127.61 107.21
N LEU A 606 68.43 -127.26 107.11
CA LEU A 606 69.50 -128.13 106.59
C LEU A 606 70.46 -128.42 107.76
N GLU A 607 69.87 -129.02 108.79
CA GLU A 607 70.40 -129.35 110.11
C GLU A 607 71.67 -130.23 110.07
N ASP A 608 72.30 -130.36 111.24
CA ASP A 608 73.18 -131.47 111.63
C ASP A 608 72.82 -132.81 110.95
N GLU A 609 73.39 -133.08 109.78
CA GLU A 609 73.85 -134.38 109.25
C GLU A 609 74.52 -134.17 107.87
N ASN A 610 75.69 -133.54 107.91
CA ASN A 610 76.95 -133.97 107.30
C ASN A 610 76.98 -134.80 105.98
N PHE A 611 77.71 -134.21 105.02
CA PHE A 611 78.67 -134.80 104.06
C PHE A 611 78.22 -135.45 102.74
N THR A 612 79.05 -135.12 101.73
CA THR A 612 79.38 -135.81 100.45
C THR A 612 78.48 -135.60 99.22
N THR A 613 78.98 -134.81 98.24
CA THR A 613 79.42 -135.19 96.86
C THR A 613 78.28 -135.55 95.89
N SER A 614 78.13 -134.97 94.70
CA SER A 614 79.06 -134.38 93.72
C SER A 614 78.42 -133.22 92.95
#